data_AF-A0A7X6TNH6-F1
#
_entry.id   AF-A0A7X6TNH6-F1
#
_cell.length_a   1.000
_cell.length_b   1.000
_cell.length_c   1.000
_cell.angle_alpha   90.00
_cell.angle_beta   90.00
_cell.angle_gamma   90.00
#
_symmetry.space_group_name_H-M   'P 1'
#
loop_
_entity.id
_entity.type
_entity.pdbx_description
1 polymer ?
#
loop_
_entity_poly.entity_id
_entity_poly.type
_entity_poly.pdbx_seq_one_letter_code
_entity_poly.pdbx_strand_id
1 'polypeptide(L)'
;MTKKDKKVDEKDTSDVKAKKAKKTKTSQPKRTRKELKALYTRIDEILFYQWDPIGFANSSGPRDEYSMYVNTIFNMMIKGASAKKLAKHLTMISTEWIGRPENKERDKEVATLIHAVVNDLFYYPKIEVVVLD
;
A
#
# COMPACT_ATOMS: atom_id res chain seq x y z
N MET A 1 -43.87 -51.01 -13.46
CA MET A 1 -44.20 -50.84 -12.02
C MET A 1 -42.93 -50.46 -11.30
N THR A 2 -42.79 -49.43 -10.47
CA THR A 2 -43.76 -48.59 -9.75
C THR A 2 -43.07 -47.27 -9.38
N LYS A 3 -43.80 -46.16 -9.55
CA LYS A 3 -43.46 -44.82 -9.03
C LYS A 3 -43.47 -44.82 -7.51
N LYS A 4 -42.63 -44.01 -6.88
CA LYS A 4 -42.99 -43.34 -5.62
C LYS A 4 -42.27 -42.00 -5.50
N ASP A 5 -43.02 -40.97 -5.86
CA ASP A 5 -42.84 -39.62 -5.38
C ASP A 5 -43.06 -39.58 -3.85
N LYS A 6 -42.20 -38.88 -3.10
CA LYS A 6 -42.68 -38.07 -1.97
C LYS A 6 -41.72 -36.93 -1.61
N LYS A 7 -42.21 -35.76 -1.97
CA LYS A 7 -41.92 -34.39 -1.54
C LYS A 7 -41.74 -34.28 -0.02
N VAL A 8 -40.71 -33.55 0.43
CA VAL A 8 -40.75 -32.78 1.68
C VAL A 8 -40.23 -31.38 1.35
N ASP A 9 -41.17 -30.46 1.23
CA ASP A 9 -40.93 -29.03 1.40
C ASP A 9 -40.96 -28.76 2.91
N GLU A 10 -39.91 -28.13 3.46
CA GLU A 10 -40.07 -27.28 4.64
C GLU A 10 -39.05 -26.14 4.60
N LYS A 11 -39.58 -24.95 4.33
CA LYS A 11 -38.93 -23.67 4.60
C LYS A 11 -38.70 -23.56 6.10
N ASP A 12 -37.48 -23.25 6.51
CA ASP A 12 -37.32 -22.43 7.71
C ASP A 12 -36.52 -21.17 7.38
N THR A 13 -37.18 -20.08 7.73
CA THR A 13 -36.81 -18.68 7.64
C THR A 13 -35.86 -18.33 8.76
N SER A 14 -34.73 -17.69 8.46
CA SER A 14 -34.25 -16.63 9.35
C SER A 14 -33.33 -15.66 8.62
N ASP A 15 -33.77 -14.42 8.69
CA ASP A 15 -33.09 -13.20 8.29
C ASP A 15 -31.65 -13.12 8.78
N VAL A 16 -30.70 -12.98 7.86
CA VAL A 16 -29.55 -12.11 8.10
C VAL A 16 -29.40 -11.16 6.93
N LYS A 17 -30.21 -10.11 6.97
CA LYS A 17 -30.05 -8.90 6.18
C LYS A 17 -28.75 -8.21 6.61
N ALA A 18 -27.61 -8.73 6.13
CA ALA A 18 -26.30 -8.11 6.31
C ALA A 18 -26.21 -6.85 5.45
N LYS A 19 -26.65 -5.75 6.08
CA LYS A 19 -26.34 -4.34 5.83
C LYS A 19 -25.34 -4.12 4.68
N LYS A 20 -25.82 -3.58 3.56
CA LYS A 20 -25.02 -2.80 2.61
C LYS A 20 -24.34 -1.68 3.40
N ALA A 21 -23.08 -1.87 3.78
CA ALA A 21 -22.22 -0.76 4.15
C ALA A 21 -22.12 0.15 2.94
N LYS A 22 -22.77 1.32 3.00
CA LYS A 22 -22.54 2.42 2.07
C LYS A 22 -21.03 2.69 2.11
N LYS A 23 -20.30 2.27 1.07
CA LYS A 23 -18.95 2.77 0.80
C LYS A 23 -19.10 4.27 0.60
N THR A 24 -18.91 5.04 1.66
CA THR A 24 -18.70 6.47 1.56
C THR A 24 -17.48 6.62 0.66
N LYS A 25 -17.69 7.13 -0.56
CA LYS A 25 -16.59 7.58 -1.41
C LYS A 25 -16.05 8.83 -0.73
N THR A 26 -15.13 8.65 0.22
CA THR A 26 -14.27 9.74 0.68
C THR A 26 -13.38 10.08 -0.51
N SER A 27 -13.85 10.98 -1.38
CA SER A 27 -12.98 11.58 -2.38
C SER A 27 -11.95 12.40 -1.60
N GLN A 28 -10.71 11.91 -1.54
CA GLN A 28 -9.64 12.69 -0.94
C GLN A 28 -9.56 14.06 -1.60
N PRO A 29 -9.26 15.13 -0.84
CA PRO A 29 -9.06 16.45 -1.41
C PRO A 29 -8.00 16.37 -2.51
N LYS A 30 -8.23 17.10 -3.62
CA LYS A 30 -7.28 17.14 -4.73
C LYS A 30 -5.95 17.73 -4.24
N ARG A 31 -4.88 16.92 -4.29
CA ARG A 31 -3.51 17.35 -3.96
C ARG A 31 -2.96 18.30 -5.04
N THR A 32 -2.22 19.31 -4.64
CA THR A 32 -1.45 20.21 -5.50
C THR A 32 -0.24 19.51 -6.12
N ARG A 33 0.32 20.09 -7.19
CA ARG A 33 1.57 19.58 -7.79
C ARG A 33 2.74 19.55 -6.79
N LYS A 34 2.84 20.56 -5.93
CA LYS A 34 3.90 20.64 -4.90
C LYS A 34 3.77 19.51 -3.88
N GLU A 35 2.56 19.24 -3.41
CA GLU A 35 2.27 18.11 -2.51
C GLU A 35 2.53 16.75 -3.16
N LEU A 36 2.17 16.58 -4.44
CA LEU A 36 2.46 15.35 -5.18
C LEU A 36 3.96 15.13 -5.34
N LYS A 37 4.73 16.19 -5.64
CA LYS A 37 6.20 16.11 -5.72
C LYS A 37 6.82 15.77 -4.38
N ALA A 38 6.38 16.44 -3.30
CA ALA A 38 6.86 16.15 -1.95
C ALA A 38 6.56 14.71 -1.53
N LEU A 39 5.36 14.21 -1.85
CA LEU A 39 4.99 12.82 -1.58
C LEU A 39 5.86 11.83 -2.37
N TYR A 40 6.16 12.12 -3.63
CA TYR A 40 7.04 11.29 -4.45
C TYR A 40 8.44 11.19 -3.83
N THR A 41 9.05 12.34 -3.47
CA THR A 41 10.35 12.39 -2.79
C THR A 41 10.32 11.64 -1.47
N ARG A 42 9.24 11.77 -0.69
CA ARG A 42 9.13 11.08 0.60
C ARG A 42 9.03 9.57 0.47
N ILE A 43 8.32 9.08 -0.54
CA ILE A 43 8.27 7.64 -0.83
C ILE A 43 9.66 7.14 -1.21
N ASP A 44 10.38 7.87 -2.07
CA ASP A 44 11.76 7.55 -2.44
C ASP A 44 12.69 7.44 -1.21
N GLU A 45 12.65 8.42 -0.30
CA GLU A 45 13.41 8.37 0.95
C GLU A 45 13.05 7.16 1.82
N ILE A 46 11.76 6.84 1.96
CA ILE A 46 11.32 5.72 2.77
C ILE A 46 11.81 4.40 2.17
N LEU A 47 11.77 4.25 0.85
CA LEU A 47 12.31 3.05 0.20
C LEU A 47 13.81 2.93 0.42
N PHE A 48 14.54 4.04 0.28
CA PHE A 48 15.99 4.02 0.45
C PHE A 48 16.43 3.78 1.90
N TYR A 49 15.84 4.46 2.89
CA TYR A 49 16.34 4.38 4.27
C TYR A 49 15.65 3.34 5.15
N GLN A 50 14.41 2.96 4.84
CA GLN A 50 13.60 2.10 5.73
C GLN A 50 13.33 0.73 5.13
N TRP A 51 13.13 0.65 3.81
CA TRP A 51 12.89 -0.63 3.15
C TRP A 51 14.19 -1.38 2.85
N ASP A 52 15.07 -0.79 2.04
CA ASP A 52 16.45 -1.22 1.82
C ASP A 52 16.70 -2.74 1.95
N PRO A 53 16.13 -3.57 1.06
CA PRO A 53 16.31 -5.02 1.13
C PRO A 53 17.76 -5.45 0.80
N ILE A 54 18.58 -4.56 0.23
CA ILE A 54 19.98 -4.86 -0.13
C ILE A 54 20.96 -4.43 0.96
N GLY A 55 20.64 -3.39 1.74
CA GLY A 55 21.53 -2.80 2.75
C GLY A 55 22.34 -1.60 2.23
N PHE A 56 21.88 -0.92 1.16
CA PHE A 56 22.55 0.24 0.59
C PHE A 56 22.41 1.53 1.38
N ALA A 57 21.41 1.67 2.25
CA ALA A 57 21.29 2.85 3.10
C ALA A 57 22.48 3.01 4.06
N ASN A 58 23.06 1.88 4.47
CA ASN A 58 24.17 1.80 5.43
C ASN A 58 25.54 1.63 4.75
N SER A 59 25.58 1.64 3.42
CA SER A 59 26.81 1.55 2.65
C SER A 59 26.87 2.71 1.66
N SER A 60 28.03 2.99 1.09
CA SER A 60 28.21 4.04 0.08
C SER A 60 27.61 3.66 -1.28
N GLY A 61 26.46 2.96 -1.28
CA GLY A 61 25.75 2.51 -2.46
C GLY A 61 25.04 3.66 -3.19
N PRO A 62 24.63 3.45 -4.44
CA PRO A 62 23.95 4.46 -5.24
C PRO A 62 22.59 4.83 -4.61
N ARG A 63 22.36 6.14 -4.39
CA ARG A 63 21.11 6.65 -3.80
C ARG A 63 19.87 6.35 -4.67
N ASP A 64 20.06 6.21 -5.96
CA ASP A 64 19.00 6.00 -6.95
C ASP A 64 18.65 4.53 -7.19
N GLU A 65 19.25 3.58 -6.46
CA GLU A 65 18.98 2.13 -6.60
C GLU A 65 17.48 1.79 -6.61
N TYR A 66 16.72 2.41 -5.71
CA TYR A 66 15.28 2.13 -5.56
C TYR A 66 14.37 3.08 -6.35
N SER A 67 14.93 4.03 -7.10
CA SER A 67 14.19 5.07 -7.82
C SER A 67 13.18 4.47 -8.81
N MET A 68 13.51 3.34 -9.43
CA MET A 68 12.65 2.67 -10.41
C MET A 68 11.33 2.16 -9.81
N TYR A 69 11.27 1.92 -8.50
CA TYR A 69 10.07 1.43 -7.82
C TYR A 69 9.16 2.57 -7.34
N VAL A 70 9.72 3.77 -7.16
CA VAL A 70 9.02 4.94 -6.59
C VAL A 70 7.77 5.28 -7.39
N ASN A 71 7.87 5.33 -8.73
CA ASN A 71 6.73 5.67 -9.58
C ASN A 71 5.56 4.70 -9.43
N THR A 72 5.84 3.39 -9.38
CA THR A 72 4.79 2.37 -9.23
C THR A 72 4.10 2.47 -7.87
N ILE A 73 4.90 2.59 -6.80
CA ILE A 73 4.40 2.68 -5.43
C ILE A 73 3.61 3.98 -5.21
N PHE A 74 4.13 5.11 -5.69
CA PHE A 74 3.44 6.39 -5.69
C PHE A 74 2.07 6.28 -6.36
N ASN A 75 2.02 5.71 -7.58
CA ASN A 75 0.77 5.52 -8.32
C ASN A 75 -0.22 4.61 -7.59
N MET A 76 0.25 3.54 -6.93
CA MET A 76 -0.60 2.68 -6.11
C MET A 76 -1.24 3.47 -4.96
N MET A 77 -0.45 4.29 -4.27
CA MET A 77 -0.90 5.02 -3.09
C MET A 77 -1.89 6.14 -3.42
N ILE A 78 -1.61 6.96 -4.45
CA ILE A 78 -2.55 8.02 -4.85
C ILE A 78 -3.89 7.46 -5.39
N LYS A 79 -3.89 6.20 -5.87
CA LYS A 79 -5.10 5.46 -6.28
C LYS A 79 -5.83 4.81 -5.10
N GLY A 80 -5.36 5.01 -3.86
CA GLY A 80 -6.00 4.51 -2.65
C GLY A 80 -5.77 3.02 -2.37
N ALA A 81 -4.64 2.45 -2.80
CA ALA A 81 -4.28 1.10 -2.39
C ALA A 81 -4.04 1.05 -0.87
N SER A 82 -4.49 -0.04 -0.24
CA SER A 82 -4.28 -0.25 1.19
C SER A 82 -2.83 -0.59 1.53
N ALA A 83 -2.41 -0.31 2.77
CA ALA A 83 -1.11 -0.73 3.28
C ALA A 83 -0.84 -2.24 3.07
N LYS A 84 -1.85 -3.10 3.28
CA LYS A 84 -1.75 -4.55 3.03
C LYS A 84 -1.43 -4.88 1.57
N LYS A 85 -1.99 -4.13 0.60
CA LYS A 85 -1.70 -4.35 -0.83
C LYS A 85 -0.29 -3.88 -1.17
N LEU A 86 0.16 -2.77 -0.57
CA LEU A 86 1.53 -2.30 -0.74
C LEU A 86 2.55 -3.26 -0.13
N ALA A 87 2.33 -3.76 1.08
CA ALA A 87 3.23 -4.72 1.73
C ALA A 87 3.48 -5.95 0.84
N LYS A 88 2.42 -6.53 0.28
CA LYS A 88 2.54 -7.66 -0.67
C LYS A 88 3.35 -7.30 -1.92
N HIS A 89 3.22 -6.06 -2.40
CA HIS A 89 3.95 -5.60 -3.57
C HIS A 89 5.44 -5.40 -3.26
N LEU A 90 5.76 -4.84 -2.08
CA LEU A 90 7.14 -4.74 -1.61
C LEU A 90 7.78 -6.11 -1.45
N THR A 91 7.07 -7.07 -0.84
CA THR A 91 7.53 -8.46 -0.74
C THR A 91 7.85 -9.02 -2.12
N MET A 92 6.92 -8.91 -3.08
CA MET A 92 7.13 -9.37 -4.46
C MET A 92 8.37 -8.75 -5.09
N ILE A 93 8.56 -7.43 -5.01
CA ILE A 93 9.76 -6.78 -5.57
C ILE A 93 11.02 -7.34 -4.90
N SER A 94 11.05 -7.42 -3.57
CA SER A 94 12.21 -7.90 -2.82
C SER A 94 12.59 -9.34 -3.19
N THR A 95 11.60 -10.21 -3.38
CA THR A 95 11.84 -11.64 -3.63
C THR A 95 12.04 -11.97 -5.09
N GLU A 96 11.21 -11.41 -5.98
CA GLU A 96 11.17 -11.79 -7.40
C GLU A 96 12.07 -10.95 -8.27
N TRP A 97 12.23 -9.65 -7.96
CA TRP A 97 12.98 -8.73 -8.81
C TRP A 97 14.39 -8.48 -8.27
N ILE A 98 14.52 -8.34 -6.95
CA ILE A 98 15.81 -8.10 -6.29
C ILE A 98 16.49 -9.43 -5.90
N GLY A 99 15.73 -10.49 -5.63
CA GLY A 99 16.27 -11.81 -5.28
C GLY A 99 16.75 -11.92 -3.84
N ARG A 100 16.11 -11.20 -2.90
CA ARG A 100 16.40 -11.28 -1.46
C ARG A 100 15.40 -12.18 -0.73
N PRO A 101 15.77 -12.76 0.42
CA PRO A 101 14.83 -13.49 1.27
C PRO A 101 13.65 -12.60 1.67
N GLU A 102 12.48 -13.21 1.76
CA GLU A 102 11.27 -12.52 2.19
C GLU A 102 11.43 -11.91 3.60
N ASN A 103 11.00 -10.66 3.77
CA ASN A 103 10.90 -9.99 5.07
C ASN A 103 9.54 -9.31 5.23
N LYS A 104 8.49 -10.13 5.43
CA LYS A 104 7.10 -9.67 5.55
C LYS A 104 6.88 -8.64 6.65
N GLU A 105 7.64 -8.71 7.74
CA GLU A 105 7.52 -7.78 8.85
C GLU A 105 7.97 -6.38 8.43
N ARG A 106 9.19 -6.27 7.89
CA ARG A 106 9.71 -5.00 7.35
C ARG A 106 8.82 -4.45 6.24
N ASP A 107 8.40 -5.29 5.29
CA ASP A 107 7.53 -4.87 4.19
C ASP A 107 6.20 -4.30 4.69
N LYS A 108 5.65 -4.89 5.75
CA LYS A 108 4.41 -4.42 6.40
C LYS A 108 4.63 -3.08 7.11
N GLU A 109 5.73 -2.92 7.84
CA GLU A 109 6.08 -1.69 8.53
C GLU A 109 6.26 -0.52 7.57
N VAL A 110 7.08 -0.72 6.53
CA VAL A 110 7.31 0.26 5.46
C VAL A 110 6.01 0.62 4.75
N ALA A 111 5.19 -0.37 4.39
CA ALA A 111 3.93 -0.12 3.73
C ALA A 111 2.95 0.67 4.63
N THR A 112 2.97 0.41 5.94
CA THR A 112 2.16 1.15 6.91
C THR A 112 2.63 2.60 7.02
N LEU A 113 3.94 2.82 7.07
CA LEU A 113 4.55 4.15 7.08
C LEU A 113 4.20 4.96 5.84
N ILE A 114 4.41 4.39 4.64
CA ILE A 114 4.06 5.05 3.37
C ILE A 114 2.57 5.38 3.33
N HIS A 115 1.71 4.43 3.70
CA HIS A 115 0.27 4.65 3.72
C HIS A 115 -0.12 5.76 4.71
N ALA A 116 0.48 5.82 5.88
CA ALA A 116 0.27 6.91 6.84
C ALA A 116 0.66 8.27 6.25
N VAL A 117 1.86 8.39 5.68
CA VAL A 117 2.35 9.62 5.02
C VAL A 117 1.39 10.10 3.92
N VAL A 118 0.90 9.18 3.10
CA VAL A 118 -0.03 9.52 2.00
C VAL A 118 -1.34 10.07 2.54
N ASN A 119 -1.88 9.47 3.60
CA ASN A 119 -3.21 9.80 4.13
C ASN A 119 -3.18 10.94 5.16
N ASP A 120 -2.05 11.18 5.78
CA ASP A 120 -1.86 12.17 6.85
C ASP A 120 -0.92 13.31 6.41
N LEU A 121 -1.03 13.70 5.14
CA LEU A 121 -0.18 14.71 4.52
C LEU A 121 -0.29 16.09 5.22
N PHE A 122 -1.31 16.31 6.05
CA PHE A 122 -1.49 17.52 6.85
C PHE A 122 -0.72 17.51 8.17
N TYR A 123 -0.44 16.33 8.75
CA TYR A 123 0.30 16.20 10.00
C TYR A 123 1.82 16.20 9.79
N TYR A 124 2.30 15.71 8.64
CA TYR A 124 3.69 15.91 8.28
C TYR A 124 3.89 17.38 7.91
N PRO A 125 4.57 18.19 8.74
CA PRO A 125 4.77 19.61 8.48
C PRO A 125 5.42 19.74 7.11
N LYS A 126 5.15 20.84 6.39
CA LYS A 126 5.81 21.18 5.13
C LYS A 126 7.32 21.04 5.32
N ILE A 127 7.88 19.89 4.94
CA ILE A 127 9.32 19.68 4.93
C ILE A 127 9.78 20.51 3.73
N GLU A 128 10.31 21.68 4.01
CA GLU A 128 11.18 22.32 3.04
C GLU A 128 12.36 21.37 2.86
N VAL A 129 12.44 20.76 1.68
CA VAL A 129 13.59 19.96 1.30
C VAL A 129 14.76 20.94 1.30
N VAL A 130 15.57 20.90 2.36
CA VAL A 130 16.83 21.62 2.41
C VAL A 130 17.75 20.88 1.46
N VAL A 131 17.92 21.44 0.26
CA VAL A 131 18.97 21.00 -0.65
C VAL A 131 20.26 21.51 -0.02
N LEU A 132 21.07 20.59 0.50
CA LEU A 132 22.44 20.91 0.91
C LEU A 132 23.25 21.10 -0.38
N ASP A 133 23.80 22.29 -0.53
CA ASP A 133 24.72 22.70 -1.60
C ASP A 133 26.14 22.17 -1.39
#